data_AF-A0A950WNU5-F1
#
_entry.id   AF-A0A950WNU5-F1
#
_cell.length_a   1.000
_cell.length_b   1.000
_cell.length_c   1.000
_cell.angle_alpha   90.00
_cell.angle_beta   90.00
_cell.angle_gamma   90.00
#
_symmetry.space_group_name_H-M   'P 1'
#
loop_
_entity.id
_entity.type
_entity.pdbx_description
1 polymer ?
#
loop_
_entity_poly.entity_id
_entity_poly.type
_entity_poly.pdbx_seq_one_letter_code
_entity_poly.pdbx_strand_id
1 'polypeptide(L)'
;MLIDTGSKATSQTSGSLRGRDIVCFSHDWTGDPLSKTHLMRVLSRENRVLWVNSIPNRMPTTSAKDVSRLARKIKALAEPVREVEPNIFVLNPFAIPAYGSKAVVALNQAGLIRQVKSAMRRLGFSDVVNMVFNPAAGMVARRLGESQIIYYCVDEYTAFTGVTAGLKSIEDDLFRRADLVVVSAQKLFE
;
A
#
# COMPACT_ATOMS: atom_id res chain seq x y z
N MET A 1 -3.81 52.06 -16.49
CA MET A 1 -3.37 52.56 -15.17
C MET A 1 -2.60 51.43 -14.50
N LEU A 2 -1.34 51.71 -14.18
CA LEU A 2 -0.29 50.82 -13.70
C LEU A 2 -0.54 50.38 -12.24
N ILE A 3 -0.39 49.08 -11.96
CA ILE A 3 0.64 48.42 -11.11
C ILE A 3 0.43 48.53 -9.59
N ASP A 4 0.25 47.38 -8.91
CA ASP A 4 1.16 46.92 -7.86
C ASP A 4 1.05 45.37 -7.71
N THR A 5 1.94 44.58 -8.32
CA THR A 5 3.18 43.99 -7.77
C THR A 5 3.06 43.29 -6.40
N GLY A 6 2.54 42.06 -6.42
CA GLY A 6 2.63 41.12 -5.30
C GLY A 6 3.15 39.77 -5.78
N SER A 7 4.45 39.56 -5.63
CA SER A 7 5.23 38.34 -5.82
C SER A 7 4.41 37.04 -5.83
N LYS A 8 4.11 36.50 -7.03
CA LYS A 8 3.90 35.06 -7.15
C LYS A 8 5.28 34.44 -6.99
N ALA A 9 5.56 34.00 -5.77
CA ALA A 9 6.61 33.04 -5.50
C ALA A 9 6.55 31.99 -6.62
N THR A 10 7.61 31.95 -7.41
CA THR A 10 7.92 30.84 -8.29
C THR A 10 7.96 29.61 -7.39
N SER A 11 6.82 28.95 -7.25
CA SER A 11 6.74 27.59 -6.72
C SER A 11 7.60 26.78 -7.66
N GLN A 12 8.86 26.59 -7.28
CA GLN A 12 9.69 25.56 -7.87
C GLN A 12 8.90 24.26 -7.75
N THR A 13 8.29 23.81 -8.83
CA THR A 13 7.88 22.42 -8.99
C THR A 13 9.17 21.61 -9.10
N SER A 14 9.84 21.42 -7.96
CA SER A 14 10.83 20.39 -7.76
C SER A 14 10.20 19.07 -8.18
N GLY A 15 10.93 18.26 -8.96
CA GLY A 15 10.43 16.98 -9.48
C GLY A 15 9.95 16.06 -8.36
N SER A 16 8.66 16.10 -8.02
CA SER A 16 8.18 15.73 -6.68
C SER A 16 8.18 14.23 -6.39
N LEU A 17 8.37 13.40 -7.41
CA LEU A 17 8.50 11.94 -7.29
C LEU A 17 9.70 11.40 -8.08
N ARG A 18 10.85 12.08 -8.05
CA ARG A 18 12.10 11.57 -8.63
C ARG A 18 13.08 11.16 -7.53
N GLY A 19 13.79 10.06 -7.72
CA GLY A 19 14.78 9.56 -6.75
C GLY A 19 14.16 9.14 -5.42
N ARG A 20 12.86 8.83 -5.40
CA ARG A 20 12.11 8.45 -4.20
C ARG A 20 12.16 6.95 -3.98
N ASP A 21 11.94 6.58 -2.73
CA ASP A 21 11.57 5.24 -2.35
C ASP A 21 10.06 5.17 -2.10
N ILE A 22 9.40 4.27 -2.80
CA ILE A 22 7.94 4.14 -2.78
C ILE A 22 7.59 2.80 -2.15
N VAL A 23 6.76 2.82 -1.12
CA VAL A 23 6.10 1.60 -0.63
C VAL A 23 4.69 1.58 -1.22
N CYS A 24 4.38 0.57 -2.03
CA CYS A 24 3.11 0.45 -2.73
C CYS A 24 2.28 -0.71 -2.18
N PHE A 25 1.17 -0.43 -1.50
CA PHE A 25 0.25 -1.46 -1.01
C PHE A 25 -0.84 -1.73 -2.04
N SER A 26 -0.85 -2.95 -2.59
CA SER A 26 -1.63 -3.27 -3.79
C SER A 26 -2.11 -4.73 -3.79
N HIS A 27 -2.64 -5.17 -4.94
CA HIS A 27 -2.91 -6.58 -5.23
C HIS A 27 -1.63 -7.41 -5.39
N ASP A 28 -1.77 -8.72 -5.55
CA ASP A 28 -0.63 -9.61 -5.77
C ASP A 28 0.05 -9.32 -7.11
N TRP A 29 1.37 -9.11 -7.09
CA TRP A 29 2.18 -8.78 -8.27
C TRP A 29 2.08 -9.83 -9.39
N THR A 30 1.92 -11.11 -9.03
CA THR A 30 1.80 -12.22 -9.97
C THR A 30 0.41 -12.37 -10.59
N GLY A 31 -0.56 -11.55 -10.16
CA GLY A 31 -1.89 -11.49 -10.78
C GLY A 31 -1.87 -10.70 -12.09
N ASP A 32 -3.05 -10.55 -12.70
CA ASP A 32 -3.19 -9.78 -13.94
C ASP A 32 -2.76 -8.31 -13.71
N PRO A 33 -1.94 -7.72 -14.60
CA PRO A 33 -1.50 -6.35 -14.45
C PRO A 33 -2.69 -5.39 -14.57
N LEU A 34 -2.81 -4.50 -13.58
CA LEU A 34 -3.84 -3.46 -13.53
C LEU A 34 -3.19 -2.07 -13.66
N SER A 35 -4.00 -1.01 -13.70
CA SER A 35 -3.53 0.39 -13.83
C SER A 35 -2.39 0.74 -12.87
N LYS A 36 -2.50 0.33 -11.61
CA LYS A 36 -1.46 0.47 -10.58
C LYS A 36 -0.16 -0.26 -10.88
N THR A 37 -0.20 -1.40 -11.56
CA THR A 37 1.01 -2.11 -12.04
C THR A 37 1.73 -1.27 -13.09
N HIS A 38 0.98 -0.76 -14.08
CA HIS A 38 1.55 0.12 -15.11
C HIS A 38 2.11 1.42 -14.53
N LEU A 39 1.41 2.03 -13.58
CA LEU A 39 1.87 3.24 -12.89
C LEU A 39 3.19 2.98 -12.15
N MET A 40 3.29 1.88 -11.38
CA MET A 40 4.53 1.57 -10.66
C MET A 40 5.70 1.26 -11.61
N ARG A 41 5.45 0.64 -12.77
CA ARG A 41 6.48 0.44 -13.81
C ARG A 41 6.98 1.74 -14.44
N VAL A 42 6.11 2.74 -14.59
CA VAL A 42 6.53 4.06 -15.07
C VAL A 42 7.34 4.78 -13.99
N LEU A 43 6.86 4.78 -12.75
CA LEU A 43 7.56 5.42 -11.64
C LEU A 43 8.91 4.76 -11.34
N SER A 44 9.05 3.44 -11.49
CA SER A 44 10.30 2.73 -11.20
C SER A 44 11.47 3.09 -12.14
N ARG A 45 11.21 3.81 -13.23
CA ARG A 45 12.27 4.34 -14.11
C ARG A 45 13.17 5.35 -13.41
N GLU A 46 12.63 6.09 -12.44
CA GLU A 46 13.35 7.15 -11.72
C GLU A 46 13.26 6.97 -10.19
N ASN A 47 12.66 5.87 -9.72
CA ASN A 47 12.39 5.60 -8.30
C ASN A 47 12.59 4.12 -7.98
N ARG A 48 12.66 3.79 -6.69
CA ARG A 48 12.62 2.40 -6.22
C ARG A 48 11.27 2.12 -5.59
N VAL A 49 10.70 0.96 -5.89
CA VAL A 49 9.36 0.56 -5.45
C VAL A 49 9.46 -0.72 -4.63
N LEU A 50 9.01 -0.69 -3.39
CA LEU A 50 8.66 -1.87 -2.62
C LEU A 50 7.15 -2.11 -2.76
N TRP A 51 6.80 -3.06 -3.61
CA TRP A 51 5.45 -3.54 -3.78
C TRP A 51 5.09 -4.53 -2.68
N VAL A 52 4.05 -4.23 -1.91
CA VAL A 52 3.50 -5.09 -0.88
C VAL A 52 2.25 -5.76 -1.44
N ASN A 53 2.33 -7.08 -1.62
CA ASN A 53 1.22 -7.89 -2.10
C ASN A 53 0.01 -7.84 -1.14
N SER A 54 -1.13 -8.34 -1.62
CA SER A 54 -2.38 -8.21 -0.89
C SER A 54 -2.32 -8.87 0.49
N ILE A 55 -2.87 -8.18 1.49
CA ILE A 55 -2.97 -8.71 2.85
C ILE A 55 -4.09 -9.77 2.85
N PRO A 56 -3.86 -11.01 3.34
CA PRO A 56 -4.88 -12.05 3.32
C PRO A 56 -6.08 -11.73 4.22
N ASN A 57 -7.24 -11.38 3.65
CA ASN A 57 -8.41 -10.89 4.41
C ASN A 57 -9.44 -11.96 4.83
N ARG A 58 -9.22 -13.26 4.58
CA ARG A 58 -10.18 -14.32 4.95
C ARG A 58 -9.50 -15.59 5.47
N MET A 59 -10.16 -16.25 6.43
CA MET A 59 -9.88 -17.63 6.83
C MET A 59 -10.01 -18.55 5.62
N PRO A 60 -9.02 -19.42 5.35
CA PRO A 60 -9.25 -20.59 4.50
C PRO A 60 -10.35 -21.45 5.16
N THR A 61 -11.32 -21.88 4.38
CA THR A 61 -12.31 -22.87 4.83
C THR A 61 -11.63 -24.21 5.13
N THR A 62 -12.19 -25.05 5.99
CA THR A 62 -11.61 -26.34 6.39
C THR A 62 -11.74 -27.40 5.29
N SER A 63 -11.04 -27.20 4.17
CA SER A 63 -10.87 -28.16 3.08
C SER A 63 -9.40 -28.59 3.01
N ALA A 64 -9.12 -29.86 2.72
CA ALA A 64 -7.73 -30.35 2.57
C ALA A 64 -6.95 -29.59 1.46
N LYS A 65 -7.66 -28.97 0.49
CA LYS A 65 -7.07 -28.07 -0.51
C LYS A 65 -6.61 -26.72 0.07
N ASP A 66 -7.18 -26.30 1.20
CA ASP A 66 -6.87 -25.03 1.87
C ASP A 66 -5.61 -25.13 2.76
N VAL A 67 -5.32 -26.32 3.31
CA VAL A 67 -4.06 -26.55 4.04
C VAL A 67 -2.85 -26.49 3.10
N SER A 68 -2.94 -27.06 1.89
CA SER A 68 -1.85 -26.97 0.90
C SER A 68 -1.67 -25.54 0.35
N ARG A 69 -2.75 -24.76 0.23
CA ARG A 69 -2.68 -23.32 -0.09
C ARG A 69 -2.06 -22.53 1.05
N LEU A 70 -2.40 -22.83 2.30
CA LEU A 70 -1.80 -22.20 3.47
C LEU A 70 -0.31 -22.51 3.56
N ALA A 71 0.10 -23.77 3.37
CA ALA A 71 1.51 -24.17 3.34
C ALA A 71 2.28 -23.48 2.19
N ARG A 72 1.68 -23.35 1.01
CA ARG A 72 2.28 -22.61 -0.12
C ARG A 72 2.39 -21.11 0.15
N LYS A 73 1.38 -20.51 0.79
CA LYS A 73 1.45 -19.13 1.26
C LYS A 73 2.55 -18.98 2.32
N ILE A 74 2.63 -19.86 3.30
CA ILE A 74 3.70 -19.86 4.32
C ILE A 74 5.09 -20.01 3.66
N LYS A 75 5.22 -20.85 2.64
CA LYS A 75 6.47 -20.96 1.85
C LYS A 75 6.78 -19.67 1.09
N ALA A 76 5.78 -19.02 0.47
CA ALA A 76 5.92 -17.71 -0.18
C ALA A 76 6.19 -16.56 0.82
N LEU A 77 5.84 -16.74 2.09
CA LEU A 77 6.14 -15.81 3.19
C LEU A 77 7.58 -15.94 3.69
N ALA A 78 8.22 -17.08 3.40
CA ALA A 78 9.65 -17.27 3.58
C ALA A 78 10.47 -16.80 2.36
N GLU A 79 9.82 -16.43 1.25
CA GLU A 79 10.53 -15.86 0.11
C GLU A 79 11.10 -14.49 0.51
N PRO A 80 12.41 -14.27 0.35
CA PRO A 80 12.99 -12.98 0.61
C PRO A 80 12.41 -11.95 -0.35
N VAL A 81 12.40 -10.69 0.09
CA VAL A 81 12.14 -9.55 -0.79
C VAL A 81 13.05 -9.68 -2.01
N ARG A 82 12.46 -9.75 -3.20
CA ARG A 82 13.17 -9.96 -4.45
C ARG A 82 12.84 -8.85 -5.43
N GLU A 83 13.82 -8.46 -6.22
CA GLU A 83 13.61 -7.62 -7.39
C GLU A 83 12.94 -8.45 -8.48
N VAL A 84 11.77 -8.02 -8.95
CA VAL A 84 10.97 -8.73 -9.96
C VAL A 84 11.07 -8.09 -11.33
N GLU A 85 11.32 -6.79 -11.35
CA GLU A 85 11.59 -5.92 -12.49
C GLU A 85 12.54 -4.81 -12.01
N PRO A 86 13.27 -4.13 -12.91
CA PRO A 86 14.21 -3.08 -12.50
C PRO A 86 13.58 -2.05 -11.55
N ASN A 87 14.18 -1.91 -10.38
CA ASN A 87 13.77 -1.06 -9.27
C ASN A 87 12.39 -1.41 -8.65
N ILE A 88 11.83 -2.59 -8.92
CA ILE A 88 10.59 -3.07 -8.30
C ILE A 88 10.89 -4.32 -7.48
N PHE A 89 10.74 -4.18 -6.17
CA PHE A 89 10.91 -5.22 -5.18
C PHE A 89 9.55 -5.68 -4.67
N VAL A 90 9.33 -6.99 -4.54
CA VAL A 90 8.06 -7.54 -4.05
C VAL A 90 8.24 -8.14 -2.66
N LEU A 91 7.34 -7.76 -1.75
CA LEU A 91 7.16 -8.37 -0.43
C LEU A 91 5.82 -9.10 -0.38
N ASN A 92 5.86 -10.36 0.04
CA ASN A 92 4.66 -11.13 0.43
C ASN A 92 4.44 -10.96 1.94
N PRO A 93 3.43 -10.18 2.39
CA PRO A 93 3.23 -9.95 3.82
C PRO A 93 2.51 -11.12 4.51
N PHE A 94 3.03 -11.52 5.67
CA PHE A 94 2.37 -12.50 6.55
C PHE A 94 1.32 -11.81 7.42
N ALA A 95 0.11 -12.38 7.48
CA ALA A 95 -0.91 -12.03 8.45
C ALA A 95 -1.64 -13.29 8.92
N ILE A 96 -1.95 -13.37 10.22
CA ILE A 96 -2.77 -14.43 10.79
C ILE A 96 -4.21 -14.21 10.32
N PRO A 97 -4.86 -15.17 9.65
CA PRO A 97 -6.18 -14.95 9.07
C PRO A 97 -7.32 -15.01 10.10
N ALA A 98 -7.14 -14.52 11.33
CA ALA A 98 -8.16 -14.56 12.39
C ALA A 98 -8.58 -13.14 12.81
N TYR A 99 -9.75 -12.69 12.35
CA TYR A 99 -10.22 -11.30 12.51
C TYR A 99 -11.26 -11.09 13.63
N GLY A 100 -11.66 -12.15 14.33
CA GLY A 100 -12.64 -12.06 15.44
C GLY A 100 -12.07 -11.52 16.76
N SER A 101 -10.75 -11.38 16.88
CA SER A 101 -10.07 -10.92 18.10
C SER A 101 -9.31 -9.61 17.85
N LYS A 102 -9.61 -8.57 18.64
CA LYS A 102 -8.90 -7.29 18.63
C LYS A 102 -7.38 -7.47 18.88
N ALA A 103 -7.01 -8.45 19.71
CA ALA A 103 -5.61 -8.75 19.98
C ALA A 103 -4.89 -9.31 18.74
N VAL A 104 -5.55 -10.17 17.97
CA VAL A 104 -4.98 -10.72 16.72
C VAL A 104 -4.85 -9.64 15.66
N VAL A 105 -5.84 -8.74 15.54
CA VAL A 105 -5.75 -7.58 14.63
C VAL A 105 -4.56 -6.70 14.99
N ALA A 106 -4.37 -6.38 16.28
CA ALA A 106 -3.23 -5.60 16.75
C ALA A 106 -1.89 -6.30 16.47
N LEU A 107 -1.83 -7.62 16.67
CA LEU A 107 -0.65 -8.43 16.37
C LEU A 107 -0.32 -8.43 14.87
N ASN A 108 -1.33 -8.61 14.00
CA ASN A 108 -1.17 -8.55 12.55
C ASN A 108 -0.66 -7.18 12.11
N GLN A 109 -1.22 -6.11 12.66
CA GLN A 109 -0.79 -4.75 12.36
C GLN A 109 0.68 -4.52 12.76
N ALA A 110 1.06 -4.91 13.98
CA ALA A 110 2.44 -4.80 14.44
C ALA A 110 3.41 -5.66 13.61
N GLY A 111 2.98 -6.88 13.25
CA GLY A 111 3.73 -7.79 12.38
C GLY A 111 3.94 -7.23 10.98
N LEU A 112 2.90 -6.65 10.38
CA LEU A 112 2.96 -6.04 9.05
C LEU A 112 3.93 -4.84 9.04
N ILE A 113 3.82 -3.95 10.03
CA ILE A 113 4.75 -2.81 10.19
C ILE A 113 6.19 -3.31 10.28
N ARG A 114 6.44 -4.35 11.10
CA ARG A 114 7.79 -4.92 11.25
C ARG A 114 8.32 -5.49 9.94
N GLN A 115 7.50 -6.24 9.20
CA GLN A 115 7.88 -6.84 7.92
C GLN A 115 8.25 -5.77 6.89
N VAL A 116 7.38 -4.76 6.71
CA VAL A 116 7.60 -3.67 5.75
C VAL A 116 8.83 -2.85 6.14
N LYS A 117 8.97 -2.46 7.41
CA LYS A 117 10.18 -1.75 7.88
C LYS A 117 11.46 -2.57 7.72
N SER A 118 11.39 -3.88 7.93
CA SER A 118 12.54 -4.76 7.71
C SER A 118 12.96 -4.79 6.25
N ALA A 119 11.99 -4.91 5.34
CA ALA A 119 12.22 -4.84 3.90
C ALA A 119 12.82 -3.49 3.50
N MET A 120 12.23 -2.37 3.95
CA MET A 120 12.75 -1.02 3.72
C MET A 120 14.21 -0.88 4.20
N ARG A 121 14.53 -1.34 5.41
CA ARG A 121 15.91 -1.30 5.91
C ARG A 121 16.87 -2.13 5.06
N ARG A 122 16.48 -3.33 4.64
CA ARG A 122 17.30 -4.20 3.78
C ARG A 122 17.58 -3.58 2.41
N LEU A 123 16.63 -2.83 1.87
CA LEU A 123 16.77 -2.13 0.59
C LEU A 123 17.44 -0.75 0.73
N GLY A 124 17.75 -0.30 1.95
CA GLY A 124 18.27 1.04 2.20
C GLY A 124 17.28 2.13 1.78
N PHE A 125 15.98 1.92 2.03
CA PHE A 125 14.94 2.90 1.71
C PHE A 125 15.00 4.10 2.67
N SER A 126 14.84 5.30 2.13
CA SER A 126 14.84 6.58 2.82
C SER A 126 13.85 7.54 2.18
N ASP A 127 13.36 8.52 2.94
CA ASP A 127 12.41 9.53 2.45
C ASP A 127 11.21 8.92 1.68
N VAL A 128 10.55 7.98 2.36
CA VAL A 128 9.60 7.06 1.74
C VAL A 128 8.25 7.72 1.45
N VAL A 129 7.72 7.48 0.25
CA VAL A 129 6.33 7.79 -0.11
C VAL A 129 5.51 6.51 0.01
N ASN A 130 4.47 6.54 0.84
CA ASN A 130 3.53 5.43 1.01
C ASN A 130 2.36 5.60 0.03
N MET A 131 2.36 4.81 -1.05
CA MET A 131 1.29 4.77 -2.04
C MET A 131 0.32 3.63 -1.74
N VAL A 132 -0.93 3.96 -1.46
CA VAL A 132 -1.94 2.99 -1.04
C VAL A 132 -2.99 2.82 -2.14
N PHE A 133 -3.19 1.59 -2.61
CA PHE A 133 -4.29 1.20 -3.50
C PHE A 133 -5.26 0.23 -2.84
N ASN A 134 -4.87 -0.36 -1.71
CA ASN A 134 -5.69 -1.26 -0.91
C ASN A 134 -6.03 -0.59 0.43
N PRO A 135 -7.31 -0.26 0.72
CA PRO A 135 -7.68 0.49 1.92
C PRO A 135 -7.31 -0.22 3.23
N ALA A 136 -7.16 -1.56 3.22
CA ALA A 136 -6.71 -2.29 4.40
C ALA A 136 -5.31 -1.84 4.87
N ALA A 137 -4.47 -1.33 3.97
CA ALA A 137 -3.16 -0.78 4.32
C ALA A 137 -3.24 0.53 5.14
N GLY A 138 -4.43 1.15 5.26
CA GLY A 138 -4.67 2.23 6.21
C GLY A 138 -4.25 1.87 7.64
N MET A 139 -4.27 0.58 8.01
CA MET A 139 -3.80 0.11 9.32
C MET A 139 -2.31 0.38 9.60
N VAL A 140 -1.50 0.65 8.58
CA VAL A 140 -0.07 0.99 8.74
C VAL A 140 0.26 2.43 8.35
N ALA A 141 -0.74 3.23 7.98
CA ALA A 141 -0.57 4.64 7.64
C ALA A 141 0.08 5.43 8.78
N ARG A 142 1.10 6.23 8.46
CA ARG A 142 1.95 7.03 9.36
C ARG A 142 2.76 6.20 10.36
N ARG A 143 2.86 4.89 10.16
CA ARG A 143 3.61 4.00 11.06
C ARG A 143 4.90 3.47 10.43
N LEU A 144 5.15 3.71 9.14
CA LEU A 144 6.34 3.25 8.43
C LEU A 144 7.50 4.25 8.52
N GLY A 145 7.22 5.51 8.87
CA GLY A 145 8.19 6.61 8.80
C GLY A 145 8.20 7.25 7.42
N GLU A 146 7.10 7.10 6.67
CA GLU A 146 6.89 7.76 5.40
C GLU A 146 6.80 9.28 5.57
N SER A 147 7.37 10.02 4.62
CA SER A 147 7.25 11.47 4.55
C SER A 147 5.92 11.90 3.93
N GLN A 148 5.36 11.07 3.04
CA GLN A 148 4.07 11.32 2.39
C GLN A 148 3.22 10.06 2.26
N ILE A 149 1.91 10.23 2.29
CA ILE A 149 0.89 9.23 1.98
C ILE A 149 0.07 9.71 0.79
N ILE A 150 0.06 8.91 -0.28
CA ILE A 150 -0.81 9.12 -1.44
C ILE A 150 -1.78 7.94 -1.52
N TYR A 151 -3.07 8.21 -1.34
CA TYR A 151 -4.11 7.20 -1.40
C TYR A 151 -4.85 7.26 -2.74
N TYR A 152 -4.80 6.18 -3.51
CA TYR A 152 -5.55 5.99 -4.74
C TYR A 152 -6.82 5.19 -4.44
N CYS A 153 -7.96 5.90 -4.37
CA CYS A 153 -9.28 5.31 -4.25
C CYS A 153 -9.79 4.96 -5.67
N VAL A 154 -9.61 3.69 -6.05
CA VAL A 154 -9.88 3.24 -7.44
C VAL A 154 -11.27 2.61 -7.60
N ASP A 155 -11.88 2.17 -6.51
CA ASP A 155 -13.16 1.46 -6.50
C ASP A 155 -13.88 1.65 -5.15
N GLU A 156 -15.19 1.44 -5.12
CA GLU A 156 -16.01 1.47 -3.91
C GLU A 156 -15.80 0.14 -3.15
N TYR A 157 -14.67 0.03 -2.45
CA TYR A 157 -14.30 -1.20 -1.75
C TYR A 157 -15.34 -1.64 -0.70
N THR A 158 -16.11 -0.70 -0.15
CA THR A 158 -17.23 -0.94 0.78
C THR A 158 -18.42 -1.68 0.15
N ALA A 159 -18.54 -1.70 -1.18
CA ALA A 159 -19.60 -2.43 -1.89
C ALA A 159 -19.33 -3.95 -2.03
N PHE A 160 -18.10 -4.41 -1.76
CA PHE A 160 -17.78 -5.84 -1.82
C PHE A 160 -18.34 -6.61 -0.62
N THR A 161 -19.12 -7.66 -0.90
CA THR A 161 -19.79 -8.48 0.11
C THR A 161 -18.78 -9.18 1.05
N GLY A 162 -18.90 -8.93 2.36
CA GLY A 162 -18.05 -9.49 3.41
C GLY A 162 -16.90 -8.59 3.87
N VAL A 163 -16.95 -7.30 3.55
CA VAL A 163 -16.14 -6.28 4.20
C VAL A 163 -16.57 -6.14 5.66
N THR A 164 -15.67 -6.42 6.59
CA THR A 164 -15.92 -6.28 8.03
C THR A 164 -16.10 -4.79 8.36
N ALA A 165 -16.99 -4.44 9.29
CA ALA A 165 -17.24 -3.06 9.72
C ALA A 165 -15.95 -2.27 10.08
N GLY A 166 -14.86 -2.97 10.40
CA GLY A 166 -13.55 -2.39 10.64
C GLY A 166 -12.90 -1.75 9.40
N LEU A 167 -13.11 -2.27 8.18
CA LEU A 167 -12.43 -1.74 6.99
C LEU A 167 -12.87 -0.30 6.68
N LYS A 168 -14.16 0.01 6.79
CA LYS A 168 -14.65 1.39 6.61
C LYS A 168 -13.98 2.34 7.59
N SER A 169 -13.87 1.96 8.86
CA SER A 169 -13.19 2.81 9.86
C SER A 169 -11.70 2.99 9.58
N ILE A 170 -11.05 1.99 8.99
CA ILE A 170 -9.64 2.06 8.57
C ILE A 170 -9.49 2.99 7.36
N GLU A 171 -10.41 2.91 6.40
CA GLU A 171 -10.42 3.76 5.21
C GLU A 171 -10.75 5.21 5.55
N ASP A 172 -11.74 5.47 6.41
CA ASP A 172 -12.06 6.80 6.94
C ASP A 172 -10.83 7.43 7.65
N ASP A 173 -10.06 6.63 8.37
CA ASP A 173 -8.80 7.07 9.00
C ASP A 173 -7.68 7.31 7.97
N LEU A 174 -7.61 6.51 6.91
CA LEU A 174 -6.67 6.70 5.81
C LEU A 174 -6.95 8.00 5.05
N PHE A 175 -8.21 8.30 4.73
CA PHE A 175 -8.61 9.57 4.12
C PHE A 175 -8.14 10.77 4.94
N ARG A 176 -8.30 10.72 6.28
CA ARG A 176 -7.85 11.80 7.17
C ARG A 176 -6.33 11.97 7.25
N ARG A 177 -5.56 10.92 6.96
CA ARG A 177 -4.09 10.91 7.12
C ARG A 177 -3.33 11.09 5.82
N ALA A 178 -3.98 10.86 4.69
CA ALA A 178 -3.38 11.01 3.36
C ALA A 178 -3.03 12.48 3.10
N ASP A 179 -1.84 12.72 2.53
CA ASP A 179 -1.45 14.05 2.06
C ASP A 179 -2.10 14.37 0.71
N LEU A 180 -2.38 13.32 -0.08
CA LEU A 180 -3.09 13.40 -1.35
C LEU A 180 -4.01 12.19 -1.50
N VAL A 181 -5.24 12.45 -1.92
CA VAL A 181 -6.21 11.44 -2.33
C VAL A 181 -6.46 11.60 -3.82
N VAL A 182 -6.28 10.51 -4.57
CA VAL A 182 -6.58 10.45 -6.00
C VAL A 182 -7.74 9.49 -6.19
N VAL A 183 -8.82 9.97 -6.80
CA VAL A 183 -9.98 9.16 -7.14
C VAL A 183 -10.01 8.83 -8.63
N SER A 184 -10.51 7.64 -8.98
CA SER A 184 -10.66 7.23 -10.40
C SER A 184 -11.93 7.77 -11.08
N ALA A 185 -12.90 8.26 -10.31
CA ALA A 185 -14.18 8.74 -10.80
C ALA A 185 -14.77 9.84 -9.91
N GLN A 186 -15.55 10.74 -10.51
CA GLN A 186 -16.26 11.82 -9.81
C GLN A 186 -17.13 11.29 -8.66
N LYS A 187 -17.81 10.16 -8.85
CA LYS A 187 -18.67 9.54 -7.82
C LYS A 187 -17.90 9.10 -6.57
N LEU A 188 -16.59 8.85 -6.65
CA LEU A 188 -15.76 8.53 -5.49
C LEU A 188 -15.26 9.79 -4.75
N PHE A 189 -15.39 10.97 -5.37
CA PHE A 189 -15.05 12.25 -4.76
C PHE A 189 -16.21 12.87 -3.98
N GLU A 190 -17.43 12.69 -4.49
CA GLU A 190 -18.70 13.15 -3.89
C GLU A 190 -19.05 12.39 -2.61
#